data_AF-A0A2C6JZ25-F1
#
_entry.id   AF-A0A2C6JZ25-F1
#
_cell.length_a   1.000
_cell.length_b   1.000
_cell.length_c   1.000
_cell.angle_alpha   90.00
_cell.angle_beta   90.00
_cell.angle_gamma   90.00
#
_symmetry.space_group_name_H-M   'P 1'
#
loop_
_entity.id
_entity.type
_entity.pdbx_description
1 polymer ?
#
loop_
_entity_poly.entity_id
_entity_poly.type
_entity_poly.pdbx_seq_one_letter_code
_entity_poly.pdbx_strand_id
1 'polypeptide(L)'
;MILYYRLSSEHAGSYRQCPLGCSALSLSEVKQLLSERCDLAREYRRKIDFRIFLVGGGSSGRGGPKNDGGAGGEDLTEVTDENQMIHAYSKLVVQRIAIIGSHPGNVLHKAKSELSQEEWKSSEERKWLNQRKKKKRLPPEWLCGICHHVMEQPVLIRCSGNCVQSACASCLESRLKNGSGACPFCKSKIVRQAIRNKRLEEIIRHANLSEYEEGAQLGEDR
;
A
#
# COMPACT_ATOMS: atom_id res chain seq x y z
N MET A 1 14.44 33.43 7.84
CA MET A 1 15.47 32.89 6.92
C MET A 1 14.78 32.06 5.84
N ILE A 2 15.40 31.77 4.70
CA ILE A 2 14.74 31.03 3.59
C ILE A 2 15.65 29.91 3.11
N LEU A 3 15.09 28.77 2.76
CA LEU A 3 15.74 27.69 2.03
C LEU A 3 15.10 27.54 0.65
N TYR A 4 15.89 27.21 -0.36
CA TYR A 4 15.39 27.01 -1.73
C TYR A 4 15.36 25.53 -2.04
N TYR A 5 14.23 24.99 -2.47
CA TYR A 5 14.12 23.58 -2.84
C TYR A 5 13.37 23.38 -4.16
N ARG A 6 13.72 22.33 -4.89
CA ARG A 6 12.95 21.81 -6.02
C ARG A 6 12.90 20.30 -5.97
N LEU A 7 11.86 19.70 -6.55
CA LEU A 7 11.84 18.26 -6.78
C LEU A 7 12.76 17.91 -7.94
N SER A 8 13.36 16.72 -7.91
CA SER A 8 14.19 16.23 -9.02
C SER A 8 13.42 16.09 -10.34
N SER A 9 12.10 15.98 -10.27
CA SER A 9 11.18 15.97 -11.43
C SER A 9 10.88 17.35 -12.00
N GLU A 10 11.28 18.43 -11.32
CA GLU A 10 11.05 19.81 -11.74
C GLU A 10 12.26 20.36 -12.51
N HIS A 11 12.02 21.35 -13.38
CA HIS A 11 13.06 22.01 -14.17
C HIS A 11 14.15 22.65 -13.30
N ALA A 12 15.40 22.71 -13.79
CA ALA A 12 16.60 23.18 -13.07
C ALA A 12 16.59 24.65 -12.61
N GLY A 13 15.51 25.40 -12.88
CA GLY A 13 15.33 26.78 -12.40
C GLY A 13 14.15 26.96 -11.44
N SER A 14 13.34 25.91 -11.21
CA SER A 14 12.05 26.02 -10.54
C SER A 14 12.16 25.86 -9.02
N TYR A 15 12.99 26.67 -8.38
CA TYR A 15 13.17 26.63 -6.94
C TYR A 15 12.02 27.32 -6.20
N ARG A 16 11.45 26.60 -5.24
CA ARG A 16 10.44 27.08 -4.31
C ARG A 16 11.12 27.57 -3.03
N GLN A 17 10.53 28.57 -2.40
CA GLN A 17 11.01 29.11 -1.13
C GLN A 17 10.36 28.40 0.04
N CYS A 18 11.17 27.98 1.01
CA CYS A 18 10.74 27.40 2.27
C CYS A 18 11.20 28.31 3.42
N PRO A 19 10.28 29.04 4.07
CA PRO A 19 10.63 29.88 5.22
C PRO A 19 11.15 29.04 6.39
N LEU A 20 12.29 29.45 6.95
CA LEU A 20 12.94 28.84 8.11
C LEU A 20 12.90 29.79 9.31
N GLY A 21 12.65 29.22 10.49
CA GLY A 21 12.72 29.93 11.78
C GLY A 21 14.15 30.06 12.34
N CYS A 22 15.12 29.33 11.79
CA CYS A 22 16.51 29.29 12.26
C CYS A 22 17.50 29.48 11.09
N SER A 23 18.80 29.59 11.43
CA SER A 23 19.90 29.80 10.48
C SER A 23 20.43 28.51 9.83
N ALA A 24 20.17 27.34 10.44
CA ALA A 24 20.51 26.03 9.90
C ALA A 24 19.59 24.96 10.49
N LEU A 25 19.39 23.86 9.75
CA LEU A 25 18.63 22.68 10.16
C LEU A 25 19.45 21.43 9.84
N SER A 26 19.33 20.39 10.65
CA SER A 26 19.87 19.08 10.31
C SER A 26 19.16 18.50 9.07
N LEU A 27 19.83 17.60 8.34
CA LEU A 27 19.21 16.89 7.22
C LEU A 27 17.88 16.23 7.62
N SER A 28 17.83 15.62 8.81
CA SER A 28 16.63 14.95 9.32
C SER A 28 15.44 15.93 9.48
N GLU A 29 15.70 17.13 9.99
CA GLU A 29 14.71 18.21 10.14
C GLU A 29 14.29 18.77 8.78
N VAL A 30 15.23 18.92 7.84
CA VAL A 30 14.92 19.34 6.47
C VAL A 30 14.02 18.34 5.76
N LYS A 31 14.31 17.03 5.88
CA LYS A 31 13.43 15.99 5.29
C LYS A 31 12.02 16.04 5.89
N GLN A 32 11.92 16.18 7.22
CA GLN A 32 10.64 16.31 7.91
C GLN A 32 9.86 17.55 7.43
N LEU A 33 10.51 18.72 7.41
CA LEU A 33 9.93 19.98 6.98
C LEU A 33 9.42 19.91 5.52
N LEU A 34 10.25 19.37 4.62
CA LEU A 34 9.89 19.22 3.21
C LEU A 34 8.77 18.19 3.01
N SER A 35 8.69 17.17 3.86
CA SER A 35 7.58 16.20 3.82
C SER A 35 6.23 16.88 4.08
N GLU A 36 6.17 17.81 5.02
CA GLU A 36 4.97 18.58 5.34
C GLU A 36 4.64 19.56 4.22
N ARG A 37 5.65 20.24 3.65
CA ARG A 37 5.47 21.20 2.56
C ARG A 37 5.07 20.59 1.22
N CYS A 38 5.36 19.31 1.02
CA CYS A 38 4.99 18.59 -0.20
C CYS A 38 3.70 17.76 -0.03
N ASP A 39 2.98 17.90 1.07
CA ASP A 39 1.79 17.10 1.42
C ASP A 39 2.07 15.57 1.49
N LEU A 40 3.31 15.22 1.84
CA LEU A 40 3.81 13.85 1.88
C LEU A 40 4.09 13.33 3.30
N ALA A 41 3.82 14.14 4.33
CA ALA A 41 4.10 13.80 5.74
C ALA A 41 3.50 12.45 6.19
N ARG A 42 2.35 12.05 5.64
CA ARG A 42 1.69 10.77 5.98
C ARG A 42 2.39 9.54 5.40
N GLU A 43 3.12 9.72 4.31
CA GLU A 43 3.81 8.66 3.57
C GLU A 43 5.30 8.63 3.88
N TYR A 44 5.86 9.78 4.27
CA TYR A 44 7.24 9.93 4.70
C TYR A 44 7.57 8.94 5.83
N ARG A 45 8.71 8.25 5.69
CA ARG A 45 9.20 7.14 6.54
C ARG A 45 8.35 5.86 6.53
N ARG A 46 7.16 5.86 5.92
CA ARG A 46 6.32 4.65 5.78
C ARG A 46 6.46 3.98 4.42
N LYS A 47 6.34 4.78 3.37
CA LYS A 47 6.37 4.35 1.97
C LYS A 47 7.46 5.04 1.19
N ILE A 48 7.86 6.24 1.62
CA ILE A 48 8.81 7.06 0.89
C ILE A 48 9.84 7.71 1.83
N ASP A 49 11.03 7.93 1.30
CA ASP A 49 12.06 8.77 1.89
C ASP A 49 12.56 9.78 0.83
N PHE A 50 13.37 10.74 1.27
CA PHE A 50 13.97 11.75 0.42
C PHE A 50 15.48 11.61 0.39
N ARG A 51 16.06 11.61 -0.81
CA ARG A 51 17.47 12.00 -1.00
C ARG A 51 17.52 13.49 -1.24
N ILE A 52 18.44 14.15 -0.54
CA ILE A 52 18.64 15.59 -0.61
C ILE A 52 20.01 15.85 -1.23
N PHE A 53 20.03 16.70 -2.26
CA PHE A 53 21.25 17.12 -2.93
C PHE A 53 21.44 18.62 -2.77
N LEU A 54 22.63 19.04 -2.36
CA LEU A 54 23.04 20.44 -2.33
C LEU A 54 23.51 20.87 -3.72
N VAL A 55 23.05 22.03 -4.16
CA VAL A 55 23.43 22.62 -5.45
C VAL A 55 24.62 23.55 -5.25
N GLY A 56 25.72 23.29 -5.95
CA GLY A 56 26.93 24.12 -5.87
C GLY A 56 27.74 23.89 -4.59
N GLY A 57 27.69 22.68 -4.03
CA GLY A 57 28.50 22.22 -2.89
C GLY A 57 29.99 22.06 -3.20
N GLY A 58 30.57 22.99 -3.95
CA GLY A 58 31.99 23.05 -4.22
C GLY A 58 32.70 23.84 -3.12
N SER A 59 33.35 23.15 -2.20
CA SER A 59 34.50 23.73 -1.49
C SER A 59 35.55 22.65 -1.29
N SER A 60 36.58 22.71 -2.15
CA SER A 60 37.95 22.37 -1.80
C SER A 60 38.23 20.91 -1.38
N GLY A 61 38.37 20.01 -2.35
CA GLY A 61 39.23 18.83 -2.16
C GLY A 61 38.73 17.52 -2.75
N ARG A 62 39.52 17.02 -3.73
CA ARG A 62 39.66 15.61 -4.15
C ARG A 62 38.50 14.95 -4.92
N GLY A 63 38.60 15.14 -6.25
CA GLY A 63 38.42 14.16 -7.33
C GLY A 63 37.69 12.85 -7.03
N GLY A 64 36.48 12.75 -7.57
CA GLY A 64 35.81 11.51 -7.97
C GLY A 64 35.43 11.60 -9.46
N PRO A 65 35.32 10.48 -10.19
CA PRO A 65 35.34 10.46 -11.65
C PRO A 65 34.10 11.09 -12.27
N LYS A 66 34.33 12.00 -13.22
CA LYS A 66 33.31 12.57 -14.11
C LYS A 66 32.74 11.47 -14.99
N ASN A 67 31.45 11.18 -14.86
CA ASN A 67 30.69 10.56 -15.93
C ASN A 67 30.15 11.67 -16.83
N ASP A 68 30.73 11.74 -18.02
CA ASP A 68 30.38 12.65 -19.10
C ASP A 68 29.06 12.20 -19.74
N GLY A 69 28.09 13.11 -19.86
CA GLY A 69 26.78 12.77 -20.39
C GLY A 69 25.70 13.86 -20.23
N GLY A 70 25.92 15.05 -20.77
CA GLY A 70 24.83 15.87 -21.34
C GLY A 70 24.22 17.00 -20.49
N ALA A 71 24.35 18.22 -21.03
CA ALA A 71 23.44 19.39 -20.91
C ALA A 71 23.24 20.03 -19.53
N GLY A 72 23.99 21.12 -19.25
CA GLY A 72 23.60 22.16 -18.29
C GLY A 72 23.39 21.71 -16.84
N GLY A 73 24.06 20.64 -16.42
CA GLY A 73 23.87 20.02 -15.11
C GLY A 73 24.43 20.87 -13.98
N GLU A 74 23.57 21.23 -13.04
CA GLU A 74 23.96 21.77 -11.73
C GLU A 74 24.85 20.73 -11.00
N ASP A 75 25.90 21.18 -10.32
CA ASP A 75 26.74 20.29 -9.50
C ASP A 75 25.96 19.90 -8.24
N LEU A 76 25.62 18.61 -8.13
CA LEU A 76 24.76 18.06 -7.08
C LEU A 76 25.57 17.19 -6.14
N THR A 77 25.69 17.60 -4.88
CA THR A 77 26.32 16.80 -3.82
C THR A 77 25.24 16.19 -2.94
N GLU A 78 25.19 14.87 -2.85
CA GLU A 78 24.26 14.19 -1.95
C GLU A 78 24.66 14.40 -0.48
N VAL A 79 23.68 14.77 0.33
CA VAL A 79 23.82 14.83 1.79
C VAL A 79 23.30 13.52 2.36
N THR A 80 24.20 12.69 2.88
CA THR A 80 23.87 11.36 3.42
C THR A 80 23.85 11.31 4.94
N ASP A 81 24.57 12.20 5.63
CA ASP A 81 24.58 12.26 7.09
C ASP A 81 23.35 13.02 7.62
N GLU A 82 22.50 12.33 8.37
CA GLU A 82 21.26 12.87 8.96
C GLU A 82 21.52 14.03 9.94
N ASN A 83 22.72 14.10 10.51
CA ASN A 83 23.13 15.16 11.44
C ASN A 83 23.82 16.33 10.72
N GLN A 84 24.08 16.23 9.42
CA GLN A 84 24.72 17.30 8.67
C GLN A 84 23.82 18.53 8.66
N MET A 85 24.40 19.68 9.02
CA MET A 85 23.69 20.96 9.06
C MET A 85 23.57 21.54 7.65
N ILE A 86 22.33 21.83 7.25
CA ILE A 86 21.97 22.54 6.04
C ILE A 86 21.65 23.98 6.43
N HIS A 87 22.45 24.91 5.91
CA HIS A 87 22.33 26.33 6.22
C HIS A 87 21.18 26.99 5.45
N ALA A 88 20.67 28.09 6.01
CA ALA A 88 19.77 28.97 5.30
C ALA A 88 20.41 29.47 3.99
N TYR A 89 19.56 29.76 3.00
CA TYR A 89 19.89 30.18 1.65
C TYR A 89 20.55 29.12 0.76
N SER A 90 20.77 27.91 1.28
CA SER A 90 21.15 26.75 0.45
C SER A 90 20.06 26.38 -0.54
N LYS A 91 20.49 25.88 -1.71
CA LYS A 91 19.65 25.34 -2.77
C LYS A 91 19.68 23.82 -2.71
N LEU A 92 18.49 23.22 -2.61
CA LEU A 92 18.31 21.77 -2.48
C LEU A 92 17.55 21.20 -3.67
N VAL A 93 17.99 20.03 -4.12
CA VAL A 93 17.20 19.16 -4.99
C VAL A 93 16.73 17.96 -4.17
N VAL A 94 15.43 17.71 -4.22
CA VAL A 94 14.75 16.68 -3.44
C VAL A 94 14.34 15.56 -4.38
N GLN A 95 14.92 14.37 -4.19
CA GLN A 95 14.53 13.17 -4.92
C GLN A 95 13.68 12.27 -4.02
N ARG A 96 12.48 11.91 -4.48
CA ARG A 96 11.59 10.96 -3.79
C ARG A 96 12.02 9.53 -4.09
N ILE A 97 12.00 8.68 -3.07
CA ILE A 97 12.41 7.28 -3.18
C ILE A 97 11.41 6.42 -2.44
N ALA A 98 10.99 5.32 -3.05
CA ALA A 98 10.16 4.34 -2.39
C ALA A 98 11.00 3.55 -1.36
N ILE A 99 10.50 3.43 -0.14
CA ILE A 99 11.03 2.52 0.87
C ILE A 99 10.56 1.12 0.48
N ILE A 100 11.37 0.43 -0.32
CA ILE A 100 11.14 -0.95 -0.70
C ILE A 100 11.63 -1.83 0.46
N GLY A 101 10.74 -2.08 1.43
CA GLY A 101 10.81 -3.20 2.36
C GLY A 101 12.12 -3.40 3.14
N SER A 102 12.38 -2.57 4.14
CA SER A 102 12.95 -3.06 5.40
C SER A 102 11.97 -2.70 6.50
N HIS A 103 11.50 -3.70 7.26
CA HIS A 103 10.40 -3.58 8.21
C HIS A 103 10.54 -2.37 9.15
N PRO A 104 9.45 -1.63 9.45
CA PRO A 104 9.46 -0.50 10.39
C PRO A 104 9.49 -0.98 11.84
N GLY A 105 10.45 -1.84 12.18
CA GLY A 105 10.55 -2.50 13.47
C GLY A 105 11.94 -3.02 13.82
N ASN A 106 12.99 -2.59 13.11
CA ASN A 106 14.36 -2.95 13.47
C ASN A 106 14.92 -2.01 14.56
N VAL A 107 14.17 -1.86 15.65
CA VAL A 107 14.80 -1.60 16.94
C VAL A 107 15.46 -2.92 17.32
N LEU A 108 16.76 -3.03 17.06
CA LEU A 108 17.55 -4.18 17.43
C LEU A 108 17.70 -4.18 18.97
N HIS A 109 16.69 -4.68 19.66
CA HIS A 109 16.81 -4.98 21.08
C HIS A 109 17.91 -6.03 21.22
N LYS A 110 18.97 -5.75 21.99
CA LYS A 110 20.08 -6.69 22.27
C LYS A 110 19.59 -8.08 22.72
N ALA A 111 18.40 -8.17 23.31
CA ALA A 111 17.74 -9.41 23.69
C ALA A 111 17.39 -10.36 22.52
N LYS A 112 17.29 -9.88 21.27
CA LYS A 112 17.05 -10.74 20.09
C LYS A 112 18.31 -11.44 19.58
N SER A 113 19.48 -10.88 19.87
CA SER A 113 20.78 -11.39 19.42
C SER A 113 21.34 -12.52 20.29
N GLU A 114 20.70 -12.82 21.42
CA GLU A 114 21.15 -13.85 22.38
C GLU A 114 20.29 -15.13 22.36
N LEU A 115 19.24 -15.17 21.55
CA LEU A 115 18.38 -16.36 21.43
C LEU A 115 19.14 -17.50 20.75
N SER A 116 19.14 -18.68 21.37
CA SER A 116 19.79 -19.88 20.82
C SER A 116 19.03 -20.38 19.57
N GLN A 117 19.69 -21.14 18.68
CA GLN A 117 19.05 -21.67 17.46
C GLN A 117 17.78 -22.49 17.72
N GLU A 118 17.63 -23.06 18.92
CA GLU A 118 16.46 -23.84 19.33
C GLU A 118 15.29 -22.92 19.73
N GLU A 119 15.56 -21.79 20.37
CA GLU A 119 14.56 -20.77 20.69
C GLU A 119 14.07 -20.04 19.44
N TRP A 120 14.95 -19.85 18.44
CA TRP A 120 14.56 -19.34 17.12
C TRP A 120 13.58 -20.27 16.41
N LYS A 121 13.86 -21.58 16.37
CA LYS A 121 12.94 -22.57 15.79
C LYS A 121 11.59 -22.55 16.49
N SER A 122 11.56 -22.52 17.82
CA SER A 122 10.31 -22.43 18.58
C SER A 122 9.52 -21.13 18.32
N SER A 123 10.22 -20.01 18.13
CA SER A 123 9.60 -18.71 17.84
C SER A 123 9.04 -18.63 16.41
N GLU A 124 9.75 -19.18 15.42
CA GLU A 124 9.25 -19.30 14.04
C GLU A 124 8.06 -20.25 13.96
N GLU A 125 8.11 -21.38 14.67
CA GLU A 125 7.01 -22.33 14.74
C GLU A 125 5.76 -21.71 15.41
N ARG A 126 5.94 -20.93 16.49
CA ARG A 126 4.86 -20.14 17.12
C ARG A 126 4.30 -19.05 16.20
N LYS A 127 5.14 -18.39 15.38
CA LYS A 127 4.68 -17.42 14.38
C LYS A 127 3.88 -18.09 13.27
N TRP A 128 4.33 -19.25 12.78
CA TRP A 128 3.63 -20.03 11.77
C TRP A 128 2.29 -20.55 12.30
N LEU A 129 2.24 -20.99 13.56
CA LEU A 129 1.01 -21.37 14.25
C LEU A 129 0.05 -20.18 14.45
N ASN A 130 0.58 -18.99 14.76
CA ASN A 130 -0.22 -17.77 14.91
C ASN A 130 -0.71 -17.20 13.57
N GLN A 131 0.03 -17.38 12.47
CA GLN A 131 -0.44 -17.05 11.12
C GLN A 131 -1.56 -17.99 10.68
N ARG A 132 -1.45 -19.29 10.98
CA ARG A 132 -2.54 -20.26 10.80
C ARG A 132 -3.80 -19.92 11.61
N LYS A 133 -3.67 -19.26 12.76
CA LYS A 133 -4.78 -18.81 13.62
C LYS A 133 -5.42 -17.48 13.21
N LYS A 134 -4.88 -16.76 12.22
CA LYS A 134 -5.43 -15.50 11.71
C LYS A 134 -5.83 -15.63 10.25
N LYS A 135 -6.56 -16.69 9.93
CA LYS A 135 -7.22 -16.79 8.63
C LYS A 135 -8.18 -15.62 8.50
N LYS A 136 -8.16 -14.93 7.36
CA LYS A 136 -9.05 -13.79 7.14
C LYS A 136 -10.46 -14.31 6.84
N ARG A 137 -11.51 -13.61 7.26
CA ARG A 137 -12.87 -13.95 6.82
C ARG A 137 -13.01 -13.70 5.32
N LEU A 138 -13.73 -14.59 4.64
CA LEU A 138 -14.07 -14.42 3.22
C LEU A 138 -14.87 -13.12 3.03
N PRO A 139 -14.54 -12.30 2.02
CA PRO A 139 -15.37 -11.16 1.65
C PRO A 139 -16.80 -11.62 1.35
N PRO A 140 -17.84 -10.94 1.88
CA PRO A 140 -19.24 -11.34 1.68
C PRO A 140 -19.64 -11.31 0.20
N GLU A 141 -19.00 -10.46 -0.62
CA GLU A 141 -19.22 -10.36 -2.07
C GLU A 141 -18.81 -11.63 -2.85
N TRP A 142 -17.99 -12.50 -2.25
CA TRP A 142 -17.58 -13.76 -2.86
C TRP A 142 -18.49 -14.92 -2.45
N LEU A 143 -19.38 -14.69 -1.48
CA LEU A 143 -20.29 -15.69 -0.96
C LEU A 143 -21.63 -15.59 -1.66
N CYS A 144 -22.13 -16.71 -2.13
CA CYS A 144 -23.46 -16.81 -2.69
C CYS A 144 -24.50 -16.51 -1.62
N GLY A 145 -25.35 -15.50 -1.78
CA GLY A 145 -26.41 -15.24 -0.81
C GLY A 145 -27.57 -16.26 -0.78
N ILE A 146 -27.45 -17.39 -1.51
CA ILE A 146 -28.40 -18.51 -1.47
C ILE A 146 -27.81 -19.71 -0.71
N CYS A 147 -26.56 -20.10 -1.01
CA CYS A 147 -25.91 -21.25 -0.36
C CYS A 147 -24.87 -20.86 0.69
N HIS A 148 -24.51 -19.58 0.81
CA HIS A 148 -23.50 -19.04 1.72
C HIS A 148 -22.08 -19.58 1.56
N HIS A 149 -21.81 -20.33 0.48
CA HIS A 149 -20.49 -20.78 0.09
C HIS A 149 -19.87 -19.85 -0.95
N VAL A 150 -18.57 -20.00 -1.21
CA VAL A 150 -17.87 -19.30 -2.30
C VAL A 150 -18.61 -19.53 -3.62
N MET A 151 -18.83 -18.46 -4.39
CA MET A 151 -19.63 -18.53 -5.61
C MET A 151 -18.93 -19.37 -6.69
N GLU A 152 -19.54 -20.50 -7.04
CA GLU A 152 -19.21 -21.26 -8.23
C GLU A 152 -20.00 -20.74 -9.43
N GLN A 153 -19.30 -20.32 -10.49
CA GLN A 153 -19.88 -19.72 -11.69
C GLN A 153 -20.83 -18.55 -11.36
N PRO A 154 -20.31 -17.44 -10.82
CA PRO A 154 -21.13 -16.33 -10.37
C PRO A 154 -21.94 -15.72 -11.53
N VAL A 155 -23.23 -15.57 -11.33
CA VAL A 155 -24.17 -14.89 -12.25
C VAL A 155 -24.76 -13.67 -11.57
N LEU A 156 -24.75 -12.55 -12.29
CA LEU A 156 -25.37 -11.30 -11.90
C LEU A 156 -26.85 -11.33 -12.27
N ILE A 157 -27.71 -11.08 -11.29
CA ILE A 157 -29.17 -11.11 -11.44
C ILE A 157 -29.66 -9.72 -11.80
N ARG A 158 -30.31 -9.59 -12.96
CA ARG A 158 -31.08 -8.40 -13.34
C ARG A 158 -32.56 -8.66 -13.10
N CYS A 159 -33.05 -8.20 -11.97
CA CYS A 159 -34.47 -8.19 -11.62
C CYS A 159 -35.14 -6.85 -11.99
N SER A 160 -36.47 -6.79 -11.99
CA SER A 160 -37.20 -5.51 -12.22
C SER A 160 -36.86 -4.42 -11.19
N GLY A 161 -36.47 -4.80 -9.97
CA GLY A 161 -35.99 -3.89 -8.92
C GLY A 161 -34.50 -3.54 -8.98
N ASN A 162 -33.78 -3.92 -10.05
CA ASN A 162 -32.35 -3.64 -10.26
C ASN A 162 -31.45 -3.95 -9.03
N CYS A 163 -31.58 -5.17 -8.49
CA CYS A 163 -30.96 -5.64 -7.26
C CYS A 163 -29.43 -5.83 -7.33
N VAL A 164 -28.84 -5.92 -8.53
CA VAL A 164 -27.39 -6.07 -8.79
C VAL A 164 -26.70 -7.05 -7.82
N GLN A 165 -27.33 -8.19 -7.54
CA GLN A 165 -26.76 -9.24 -6.69
C GLN A 165 -26.17 -10.37 -7.54
N SER A 166 -25.10 -11.01 -7.04
CA SER A 166 -24.51 -12.19 -7.65
C SER A 166 -24.83 -13.46 -6.85
N ALA A 167 -25.01 -14.58 -7.53
CA ALA A 167 -25.22 -15.90 -6.93
C ALA A 167 -24.58 -16.98 -7.79
N CYS A 168 -24.45 -18.21 -7.28
CA CYS A 168 -24.06 -19.35 -8.13
C CYS A 168 -25.12 -19.61 -9.21
N ALA A 169 -24.69 -19.96 -10.41
CA ALA A 169 -25.60 -20.32 -11.50
C ALA A 169 -26.57 -21.44 -11.10
N SER A 170 -26.04 -22.52 -10.53
CA SER A 170 -26.82 -23.67 -10.05
C SER A 170 -27.83 -23.31 -8.97
N CYS A 171 -27.44 -22.48 -7.98
CA CYS A 171 -28.33 -22.05 -6.91
C CYS A 171 -29.47 -21.17 -7.44
N LEU A 172 -29.17 -20.28 -8.38
CA LEU A 172 -30.17 -19.42 -8.99
C LEU A 172 -31.16 -20.23 -9.83
N GLU A 173 -30.68 -21.16 -10.65
CA GLU A 173 -31.51 -22.04 -11.47
C GLU A 173 -32.44 -22.91 -10.62
N SER A 174 -31.93 -23.52 -9.56
CA SER A 174 -32.74 -24.33 -8.64
C SER A 174 -33.82 -23.50 -7.93
N ARG A 175 -33.51 -22.26 -7.52
CA ARG A 175 -34.48 -21.35 -6.90
C ARG A 175 -35.53 -20.85 -7.89
N LEU A 176 -35.17 -20.62 -9.14
CA LEU A 176 -36.10 -20.23 -10.21
C LEU A 176 -37.03 -21.39 -10.60
N LYS A 177 -36.50 -22.62 -10.67
CA LYS A 177 -37.29 -23.84 -10.95
C LYS A 177 -38.29 -24.18 -9.83
N ASN A 178 -37.90 -23.96 -8.57
CA ASN A 178 -38.72 -24.29 -7.40
C ASN A 178 -39.61 -23.13 -6.90
N GLY A 179 -39.54 -21.95 -7.53
CA GLY A 179 -40.17 -20.72 -7.06
C GLY A 179 -41.03 -20.01 -8.11
N SER A 180 -41.67 -18.91 -7.72
CA SER A 180 -42.61 -18.13 -8.54
C SER A 180 -41.94 -17.22 -9.60
N GLY A 181 -40.70 -17.48 -10.00
CA GLY A 181 -39.92 -16.60 -10.90
C GLY A 181 -39.48 -15.27 -10.28
N ALA A 182 -39.71 -15.10 -8.98
CA ALA A 182 -39.32 -13.91 -8.22
C ALA A 182 -37.81 -13.91 -7.88
N CYS A 183 -37.23 -12.72 -7.78
CA CYS A 183 -35.84 -12.56 -7.38
C CYS A 183 -35.63 -13.01 -5.92
N PRO A 184 -34.64 -13.88 -5.63
CA PRO A 184 -34.42 -14.39 -4.27
C PRO A 184 -33.92 -13.31 -3.29
N PHE A 185 -33.38 -12.20 -3.79
CA PHE A 185 -32.79 -11.15 -2.97
C PHE A 185 -33.76 -10.02 -2.64
N CYS A 186 -34.44 -9.49 -3.66
CA CYS A 186 -35.32 -8.32 -3.50
C CYS A 186 -36.81 -8.65 -3.65
N LYS A 187 -37.16 -9.93 -3.80
CA LYS A 187 -38.54 -10.43 -3.95
C LYS A 187 -39.35 -9.78 -5.09
N SER A 188 -38.67 -9.10 -6.01
CA SER A 188 -39.28 -8.52 -7.21
C SER A 188 -39.84 -9.62 -8.10
N LYS A 189 -41.03 -9.39 -8.67
CA LYS A 189 -41.84 -10.43 -9.34
C LYS A 189 -41.19 -11.07 -10.58
N ILE A 190 -40.19 -10.44 -11.20
CA ILE A 190 -39.59 -10.93 -12.46
C ILE A 190 -38.07 -10.78 -12.42
N VAL A 191 -37.37 -11.89 -12.63
CA VAL A 191 -35.96 -11.91 -13.05
C VAL A 191 -35.91 -11.78 -14.57
N ARG A 192 -35.33 -10.68 -15.07
CA ARG A 192 -35.23 -10.39 -16.51
C ARG A 192 -34.10 -11.15 -17.19
N GLN A 193 -32.95 -11.23 -16.51
CA GLN A 193 -31.76 -11.85 -17.08
C GLN A 193 -30.79 -12.28 -15.98
N ALA A 194 -30.11 -13.42 -16.19
CA ALA A 194 -28.92 -13.81 -15.44
C ALA A 194 -27.70 -13.67 -16.37
N ILE A 195 -26.73 -12.85 -15.99
CA ILE A 195 -25.55 -12.55 -16.80
C ILE A 195 -24.33 -13.12 -16.10
N ARG A 196 -23.50 -13.92 -16.78
CA ARG A 196 -22.27 -14.44 -16.20
C ARG A 196 -21.34 -13.30 -15.77
N ASN A 197 -20.95 -13.31 -14.49
CA ASN A 197 -20.04 -12.32 -13.92
C ASN A 197 -18.60 -12.83 -14.02
N LYS A 198 -18.03 -12.77 -15.23
CA LYS A 198 -16.66 -13.25 -15.51
C LYS A 198 -15.61 -12.60 -14.62
N ARG A 199 -15.81 -11.33 -14.27
CA ARG A 199 -14.89 -10.58 -13.39
C ARG A 199 -14.86 -11.16 -11.98
N LEU A 200 -16.02 -11.43 -11.39
CA LEU A 200 -16.08 -12.03 -10.05
C LEU A 200 -15.53 -13.46 -10.07
N GLU A 201 -15.80 -14.21 -11.14
CA GLU A 201 -15.25 -15.56 -11.33
C GLU A 201 -13.71 -15.56 -11.38
N GLU A 202 -13.11 -14.61 -12.09
CA GLU A 202 -11.65 -14.45 -12.18
C GLU A 202 -11.04 -14.03 -10.84
N ILE A 203 -11.68 -13.11 -10.12
CA ILE A 203 -11.25 -12.68 -8.77
C ILE A 203 -11.24 -13.87 -7.80
N ILE A 204 -12.30 -14.67 -7.78
CA ILE A 204 -12.40 -15.85 -6.91
C ILE A 204 -11.37 -16.91 -7.32
N ARG A 205 -11.16 -17.14 -8.63
CA ARG A 205 -10.19 -18.12 -9.14
C ARG A 205 -8.74 -17.76 -8.78
N HIS A 206 -8.39 -16.48 -8.80
CA HIS A 206 -7.05 -16.02 -8.42
C HIS A 206 -6.89 -15.77 -6.91
N ALA A 207 -7.96 -15.91 -6.13
CA ALA A 207 -7.87 -15.81 -4.69
C ALA A 207 -7.26 -17.08 -4.10
N ASN A 208 -6.24 -16.92 -3.25
CA ASN A 208 -5.72 -18.02 -2.47
C ASN A 208 -6.68 -18.37 -1.32
N LEU A 209 -7.67 -19.22 -1.59
CA LEU A 209 -8.73 -19.60 -0.63
C LEU A 209 -8.17 -20.21 0.67
N SER A 210 -6.93 -20.75 0.65
CA SER A 210 -6.26 -21.32 1.82
C SER A 210 -5.91 -20.29 2.91
N GLU A 211 -5.84 -19.00 2.55
CA GLU A 211 -5.58 -17.89 3.48
C GLU A 211 -6.85 -17.44 4.23
N TYR A 212 -8.01 -17.96 3.83
CA TYR A 212 -9.30 -17.59 4.38
C TYR A 212 -9.89 -18.68 5.28
N GLU A 213 -10.68 -18.24 6.25
CA GLU A 213 -11.51 -19.10 7.08
C GLU A 213 -12.70 -19.56 6.23
N GLU A 214 -12.87 -20.87 6.07
CA GLU A 214 -14.12 -21.45 5.60
C GLU A 214 -15.21 -20.96 6.56
N GLY A 215 -16.16 -20.21 6.03
CA GLY A 215 -17.15 -19.50 6.85
C GLY A 215 -17.80 -20.45 7.84
N ALA A 216 -17.65 -20.12 9.12
CA ALA A 216 -18.43 -20.73 10.19
C ALA A 216 -19.90 -20.71 9.78
N GLN A 217 -20.54 -21.88 9.90
CA GLN A 217 -21.98 -22.04 9.93
C GLN A 217 -22.58 -20.86 10.70
N LEU A 218 -23.38 -20.05 10.01
CA LEU A 218 -24.21 -19.06 10.69
C LEU A 218 -25.06 -19.84 11.68
N GLY A 219 -24.87 -19.58 12.97
CA GLY A 219 -25.61 -20.19 14.04
C GLY A 219 -27.11 -20.11 13.76
N GLU A 220 -27.74 -21.28 13.77
CA GLU A 220 -29.12 -21.42 14.21
C GLU A 220 -29.18 -20.92 15.65
N ASP A 221 -29.60 -19.67 15.82
CA ASP A 221 -30.15 -19.15 17.07
C ASP A 221 -31.27 -18.19 16.71
N ARG A 222 -32.45 -18.76 16.42
CA ARG A 222 -33.75 -18.22 16.79
C ARG A 222 -34.90 -19.19 16.58
#